data_AF-A0AAE0AVF6-F1
#
_entry.id   AF-A0AAE0AVF6-F1
#
_cell.length_a   1.000
_cell.length_b   1.000
_cell.length_c   1.000
_cell.angle_alpha   90.00
_cell.angle_beta   90.00
_cell.angle_gamma   90.00
#
_symmetry.space_group_name_H-M   'P 1'
#
loop_
_entity.id
_entity.type
_entity.pdbx_description
1 polymer ?
#
loop_
_entity_poly.entity_id
_entity_poly.type
_entity_poly.pdbx_seq_one_letter_code
_entity_poly.pdbx_strand_id
1 'polypeptide(L)'
;MLLEYNLAGLNAINFDKGCYVSQELIARTHHRGVIHTHLLPIRFLDHVGKVVEQKVAPGTEVIDTESGKKAGKVTTALGCRGMGVLRLEQAFKGSGTLTIEGQEGDVRVEAIRPQWWPAEWFQEHQQNPAAA
;
A
#
# COMPACT_ATOMS: atom_id res chain seq x y z
N MET A 1 3.98 2.68 10.10
CA MET A 1 5.45 2.62 10.33
C MET A 1 6.16 3.32 9.17
N LEU A 2 7.29 4.02 9.39
CA LEU A 2 7.96 4.87 8.37
C LEU A 2 8.21 4.16 7.03
N LEU A 3 8.54 2.88 7.06
CA LEU A 3 8.84 2.08 5.87
C LEU A 3 7.59 1.80 5.02
N GLU A 4 6.42 1.66 5.64
CA GLU A 4 5.13 1.53 4.93
C GLU A 4 4.80 2.81 4.14
N TYR A 5 5.37 3.96 4.50
CA TYR A 5 5.17 5.24 3.80
C TYR A 5 6.23 5.48 2.71
N ASN A 6 6.92 4.41 2.27
CA ASN A 6 7.96 4.44 1.23
C ASN A 6 9.17 5.34 1.53
N LEU A 7 9.38 5.73 2.79
CA LEU A 7 10.45 6.69 3.14
C LEU A 7 11.86 6.16 2.81
N ALA A 8 12.06 4.84 2.82
CA ALA A 8 13.31 4.24 2.35
C ALA A 8 13.51 4.46 0.84
N GLY A 9 12.49 4.20 0.02
CA GLY A 9 12.55 4.44 -1.44
C GLY A 9 12.60 5.91 -1.84
N LEU A 10 12.19 6.82 -0.95
CA LEU A 10 12.32 8.26 -1.12
C LEU A 10 13.67 8.80 -0.60
N ASN A 11 14.62 7.93 -0.24
CA ASN A 11 15.91 8.30 0.33
C ASN A 11 15.82 9.20 1.58
N ALA A 12 14.72 9.08 2.34
CA ALA A 12 14.50 9.88 3.55
C ALA A 12 15.12 9.24 4.82
N ILE A 13 15.64 8.01 4.71
CA ILE A 13 16.28 7.28 5.80
C ILE A 13 17.70 6.93 5.37
N ASN A 14 18.66 7.29 6.21
CA ASN A 14 20.04 6.85 6.07
C ASN A 14 20.30 5.79 7.14
N PHE A 15 20.73 4.60 6.71
CA PHE A 15 21.00 3.46 7.59
C PHE A 15 22.45 3.47 8.13
N ASP A 16 23.34 4.23 7.51
CA ASP A 16 24.78 4.30 7.81
C ASP A 16 25.17 5.53 8.65
N LYS A 17 24.22 6.40 9.00
CA LYS A 17 24.46 7.56 9.88
C LYS A 17 24.46 7.18 11.36
N GLY A 18 24.90 8.13 12.18
CA GLY A 18 24.86 8.02 13.64
C GLY A 18 23.46 7.87 14.23
N CYS A 19 23.39 7.73 15.56
CA CYS A 19 22.17 7.36 16.28
C CYS A 19 21.05 8.40 16.12
N TYR A 20 19.83 7.93 15.81
CA TYR A 20 18.62 8.74 15.83
C TYR A 20 17.46 7.98 16.50
N VAL A 21 16.42 8.72 16.92
CA VAL A 21 15.28 8.16 17.64
C VAL A 21 14.62 7.05 16.83
N SER A 22 14.34 5.92 17.49
CA SER A 22 13.70 4.73 16.89
C SER A 22 14.51 4.04 15.78
N GLN A 23 15.80 4.35 15.60
CA GLN A 23 16.65 3.73 14.58
C GLN A 23 16.65 2.20 14.68
N GLU A 24 16.76 1.64 15.88
CA GLU A 24 16.83 0.18 16.06
C GLU A 24 15.62 -0.53 15.45
N LEU A 25 14.42 0.00 15.69
CA LEU A 25 13.18 -0.56 15.15
C LEU A 25 13.14 -0.45 13.63
N ILE A 26 13.52 0.71 13.10
CA ILE A 26 13.52 0.99 11.66
C ILE A 26 14.52 0.09 10.93
N ALA A 27 15.75 -0.01 11.43
CA ALA A 27 16.80 -0.85 10.87
C ALA A 27 16.44 -2.34 10.97
N ARG A 28 15.86 -2.77 12.10
CA ARG A 28 15.39 -4.16 12.27
C ARG A 28 14.32 -4.52 11.24
N THR A 29 13.33 -3.66 11.03
CA THR A 29 12.30 -3.87 9.99
C THR A 29 12.90 -3.84 8.60
N HIS A 30 13.85 -2.95 8.31
CA HIS A 30 14.49 -2.87 7.00
C HIS A 30 15.30 -4.13 6.66
N HIS A 31 16.09 -4.65 7.61
CA HIS A 31 17.00 -5.76 7.34
C HIS A 31 16.37 -7.14 7.52
N ARG A 32 15.37 -7.28 8.39
CA ARG A 32 14.77 -8.58 8.73
C ARG A 32 13.27 -8.66 8.48
N GLY A 33 12.61 -7.53 8.28
CA GLY A 33 11.17 -7.45 8.10
C GLY A 33 10.78 -7.50 6.63
N VAL A 34 9.63 -8.11 6.36
CA VAL A 34 8.94 -7.98 5.08
C VAL A 34 7.81 -6.98 5.28
N ILE A 35 7.77 -5.95 4.43
CA ILE A 35 6.74 -4.92 4.47
C ILE A 35 5.69 -5.27 3.44
N HIS A 36 4.58 -5.83 3.90
CA HIS A 36 3.48 -6.21 3.00
C HIS A 36 2.54 -5.05 2.70
N THR A 37 2.63 -3.94 3.45
CA THR A 37 1.69 -2.82 3.36
C THR A 37 2.41 -1.54 2.99
N HIS A 38 1.97 -0.85 1.95
CA HIS A 38 2.59 0.38 1.47
C HIS A 38 1.55 1.47 1.19
N LEU A 39 1.97 2.73 1.36
CA LEU A 39 1.24 3.89 0.91
C LEU A 39 1.28 3.92 -0.63
N LEU A 40 0.11 3.85 -1.23
CA LEU A 40 -0.10 3.75 -2.65
C LEU A 40 -1.02 4.88 -3.12
N PRO A 41 -0.74 5.50 -4.28
CA PRO A 41 -1.74 6.28 -4.99
C PRO A 41 -2.91 5.37 -5.37
N ILE A 42 -4.13 5.84 -5.13
CA ILE A 42 -5.36 5.13 -5.48
C ILE A 42 -6.23 5.98 -6.39
N ARG A 43 -7.05 5.32 -7.19
CA ARG A 43 -8.06 5.94 -8.06
C ARG A 43 -9.42 5.31 -7.79
N PHE A 44 -10.46 6.14 -7.76
CA PHE A 44 -11.84 5.71 -7.56
C PHE A 44 -12.53 5.51 -8.91
N LEU A 45 -13.15 4.35 -9.08
CA LEU A 45 -13.83 3.93 -10.30
C LEU A 45 -15.26 3.49 -9.98
N ASP A 46 -16.18 3.59 -10.94
CA ASP A 46 -17.49 2.95 -10.84
C ASP A 46 -17.42 1.43 -11.15
N HIS A 47 -18.56 0.76 -11.07
CA HIS A 47 -18.72 -0.65 -11.42
C HIS A 47 -18.41 -0.99 -12.89
N VAL A 48 -18.32 0.00 -13.78
CA VAL A 48 -18.00 -0.15 -15.21
C VAL A 48 -16.54 0.24 -15.49
N GLY A 49 -15.79 0.71 -14.49
CA GLY A 49 -14.39 1.12 -14.61
C GLY A 49 -14.18 2.57 -15.06
N LYS A 50 -15.21 3.41 -15.06
CA LYS A 50 -15.05 4.86 -15.29
C LYS A 50 -14.59 5.55 -14.03
N VAL A 51 -13.73 6.54 -14.20
CA VAL A 51 -13.24 7.40 -13.11
C VAL A 51 -14.41 8.20 -12.54
N VAL A 52 -14.62 8.09 -11.23
CA VAL A 52 -15.67 8.81 -10.52
C VAL A 52 -15.07 9.74 -9.48
N GLU A 53 -15.66 10.92 -9.34
CA GLU A 53 -15.39 11.78 -8.20
C GLU A 53 -16.28 11.35 -7.05
N GLN A 54 -15.66 10.90 -5.96
CA GLN A 54 -16.39 10.42 -4.80
C GLN A 54 -15.83 11.06 -3.54
N LYS A 55 -16.75 11.48 -2.66
CA LYS A 55 -16.38 11.93 -1.33
C LYS A 55 -16.13 10.71 -0.43
N VAL A 56 -14.91 10.17 -0.49
CA VAL A 56 -14.43 9.14 0.44
C VAL A 56 -13.78 9.83 1.63
N ALA A 57 -14.11 9.41 2.85
CA ALA A 57 -13.50 9.99 4.05
C ALA A 57 -12.08 9.43 4.26
N PRO A 58 -11.10 10.26 4.64
CA PRO A 58 -9.86 9.76 5.23
C PRO A 58 -10.22 8.92 6.44
N GLY A 59 -9.78 7.66 6.50
CA GLY A 59 -10.34 6.77 7.51
C GLY A 59 -11.00 5.52 6.95
N THR A 60 -11.48 5.56 5.71
CA THR A 60 -12.34 4.49 5.23
C THR A 60 -11.54 3.25 4.86
N GLU A 61 -12.04 2.08 5.26
CA GLU A 61 -11.41 0.79 4.97
C GLU A 61 -11.60 0.42 3.49
N VAL A 62 -10.58 -0.23 2.94
CA VAL A 62 -10.60 -0.81 1.60
C VAL A 62 -10.71 -2.33 1.75
N ILE A 63 -11.70 -2.92 1.10
CA ILE A 63 -12.05 -4.34 1.21
C ILE A 63 -11.81 -5.00 -0.14
N ASP A 64 -11.23 -6.19 -0.14
CA ASP A 64 -11.20 -7.09 -1.29
C ASP A 64 -12.53 -7.85 -1.36
N THR A 65 -13.34 -7.59 -2.38
CA THR A 65 -14.66 -8.18 -2.57
C THR A 65 -14.61 -9.68 -2.82
N GLU A 66 -13.52 -10.23 -3.37
CA GLU A 66 -13.41 -11.66 -3.62
C GLU A 66 -13.11 -12.43 -2.33
N SER A 67 -12.21 -11.90 -1.49
CA SER A 67 -11.84 -12.56 -0.24
C SER A 67 -12.66 -12.12 0.97
N GLY A 68 -13.40 -11.02 0.88
CA GLY A 68 -14.09 -10.36 1.99
C GLY A 68 -13.14 -9.78 3.04
N LYS A 69 -11.83 -9.72 2.75
CA LYS A 69 -10.80 -9.29 3.71
C LYS A 69 -10.47 -7.81 3.54
N LYS A 70 -10.04 -7.20 4.64
CA LYS A 70 -9.49 -5.85 4.66
C LYS A 70 -8.16 -5.80 3.91
N ALA A 71 -8.14 -5.06 2.81
CA ALA A 71 -6.95 -4.82 2.00
C ALA A 71 -6.13 -3.62 2.51
N GLY A 72 -6.75 -2.71 3.25
CA GLY A 72 -6.08 -1.57 3.85
C GLY A 72 -7.04 -0.41 4.11
N LYS A 73 -6.54 0.82 4.03
CA LYS A 73 -7.29 2.01 4.43
C LYS A 73 -6.94 3.23 3.58
N VAL A 74 -7.93 4.04 3.25
CA VAL A 74 -7.76 5.35 2.59
C VAL A 74 -7.21 6.36 3.60
N THR A 75 -6.08 7.00 3.26
CA THR A 75 -5.44 8.04 4.07
C THR A 75 -5.81 9.44 3.62
N THR A 76 -6.02 9.64 2.32
CA THR A 76 -6.42 10.93 1.76
C THR A 76 -7.21 10.69 0.49
N ALA A 77 -8.27 11.46 0.26
CA ALA A 77 -9.06 11.42 -0.96
C ALA A 77 -9.28 12.85 -1.47
N LEU A 78 -9.11 13.05 -2.77
CA LEU A 78 -9.30 14.31 -3.47
C LEU A 78 -9.89 14.03 -4.86
N GLY A 79 -11.15 14.41 -5.06
CA GLY A 79 -11.88 14.16 -6.30
C GLY A 79 -11.95 12.65 -6.61
N CYS A 80 -11.32 12.26 -7.72
CA CYS A 80 -11.27 10.86 -8.18
C CYS A 80 -10.02 10.08 -7.79
N ARG A 81 -9.11 10.69 -7.03
CA ARG A 81 -7.83 10.08 -6.63
C ARG A 81 -7.62 10.21 -5.13
N GLY A 82 -6.66 9.45 -4.63
CA GLY A 82 -6.29 9.52 -3.23
C GLY A 82 -4.98 8.80 -2.96
N MET A 83 -4.72 8.60 -1.68
CA MET A 83 -3.73 7.67 -1.19
C MET A 83 -4.38 6.67 -0.24
N GLY A 84 -3.88 5.45 -0.27
CA GLY A 84 -4.28 4.39 0.65
C GLY A 84 -3.06 3.63 1.14
N VAL A 85 -3.07 3.24 2.41
CA VAL A 85 -2.11 2.28 2.95
C VAL A 85 -2.71 0.91 2.73
N LEU A 86 -2.20 0.21 1.71
CA LEU A 86 -2.77 -1.05 1.22
C LEU A 86 -1.74 -2.17 1.26
N ARG A 87 -2.21 -3.38 1.48
CA ARG A 87 -1.39 -4.58 1.34
C ARG A 87 -1.10 -4.84 -0.13
N LEU A 88 0.17 -5.05 -0.48
CA LEU A 88 0.65 -5.20 -1.85
C LEU A 88 0.00 -6.37 -2.57
N GLU A 89 -0.11 -7.51 -1.89
CA GLU A 89 -0.75 -8.70 -2.46
C GLU A 89 -2.17 -8.36 -2.92
N GLN A 90 -3.02 -7.82 -2.04
CA GLN A 90 -4.40 -7.48 -2.37
C GLN A 90 -4.49 -6.30 -3.34
N ALA A 91 -3.59 -5.32 -3.25
CA ALA A 91 -3.53 -4.16 -4.13
C ALA A 91 -3.29 -4.52 -5.60
N PHE A 92 -2.58 -5.63 -5.86
CA PHE A 92 -2.13 -6.01 -7.20
C PHE A 92 -2.55 -7.41 -7.66
N LYS A 93 -3.32 -8.16 -6.86
CA LYS A 93 -3.81 -9.51 -7.19
C LYS A 93 -4.77 -9.55 -8.38
N GLY A 94 -5.56 -8.49 -8.59
CA GLY A 94 -6.51 -8.40 -9.71
C GLY A 94 -7.09 -6.99 -9.84
N SER A 95 -7.28 -6.52 -11.07
CA SER A 95 -7.90 -5.20 -11.31
C SER A 95 -9.39 -5.26 -10.97
N GLY A 96 -9.85 -4.35 -10.10
CA GLY A 96 -11.27 -4.14 -9.84
C GLY A 96 -11.89 -4.96 -8.69
N THR A 97 -11.08 -5.67 -7.89
CA THR A 97 -11.57 -6.44 -6.73
C THR A 97 -11.64 -5.63 -5.45
N LEU A 98 -11.10 -4.42 -5.42
CA LEU A 98 -11.12 -3.58 -4.22
C LEU A 98 -12.30 -2.61 -4.24
N THR A 99 -13.01 -2.51 -3.11
CA THR A 99 -14.09 -1.55 -2.90
C THR A 99 -13.94 -0.82 -1.58
N ILE A 100 -14.69 0.26 -1.44
CA ILE A 100 -14.81 1.03 -0.20
C ILE A 100 -15.82 0.37 0.74
N GLU A 101 -15.47 0.24 2.02
CA GLU A 101 -16.39 -0.25 3.06
C GLU A 101 -17.68 0.59 3.09
N GLY A 102 -18.84 -0.08 3.03
CA GLY A 102 -20.16 0.58 2.99
C GLY A 102 -20.61 1.10 1.63
N GLN A 103 -19.76 1.02 0.59
CA GLN A 103 -20.12 1.30 -0.82
C GLN A 103 -19.75 0.11 -1.71
N GLU A 104 -20.01 -1.11 -1.21
CA GLU A 104 -19.71 -2.36 -1.90
C GLU A 104 -20.40 -2.39 -3.27
N GLY A 105 -19.60 -2.39 -4.33
CA GLY A 105 -20.07 -2.46 -5.71
C GLY A 105 -20.36 -1.11 -6.39
N ASP A 106 -20.51 0.00 -5.64
CA ASP A 106 -20.73 1.32 -6.23
C ASP A 106 -19.40 2.02 -6.56
N VAL A 107 -18.43 1.88 -5.66
CA VAL A 107 -17.12 2.52 -5.76
C VAL A 107 -16.01 1.48 -5.65
N ARG A 108 -15.30 1.28 -6.76
CA ARG A 108 -14.09 0.48 -6.84
C ARG A 108 -12.86 1.34 -6.57
N VAL A 109 -11.85 0.70 -6.01
CA VAL A 109 -10.54 1.28 -5.74
C VAL A 109 -9.52 0.59 -6.63
N GLU A 110 -8.73 1.37 -7.34
CA GLU A 110 -7.59 0.86 -8.10
C GLU A 110 -6.30 1.42 -7.51
N ALA A 111 -5.40 0.55 -7.09
CA ALA A 111 -4.06 0.94 -6.66
C ALA A 111 -3.15 1.15 -7.88
N ILE A 112 -2.43 2.27 -7.89
CA ILE A 112 -1.50 2.60 -8.96
C ILE A 112 -0.09 2.37 -8.44
N ARG A 113 0.66 1.48 -9.10
CA ARG A 113 2.09 1.30 -8.82
C ARG A 113 2.87 2.52 -9.31
N PRO A 114 3.63 3.20 -8.44
CA PRO A 114 4.54 4.25 -8.89
C PRO A 114 5.70 3.67 -9.72
N GLN A 115 6.08 4.36 -10.79
CA GLN A 115 7.15 3.89 -11.71
C GLN A 115 8.53 3.82 -11.06
N TRP A 116 8.77 4.63 -10.03
CA TRP A 116 10.04 4.71 -9.30
C TRP A 116 10.21 3.61 -8.23
N TRP A 117 9.19 2.78 -7.98
CA TRP A 117 9.30 1.74 -6.97
C TRP A 117 10.35 0.70 -7.34
N PRO A 118 11.26 0.34 -6.41
CA PRO A 118 12.21 -0.75 -6.61
C PRO A 118 11.48 -2.03 -7.01
N ALA A 119 12.06 -2.80 -7.94
CA ALA A 119 11.49 -4.07 -8.35
C ALA A 119 11.46 -5.08 -7.19
N GLU A 120 12.42 -4.99 -6.28
CA GLU A 120 12.55 -5.86 -5.11
C GLU A 120 11.32 -5.84 -4.19
N TRP A 121 10.59 -4.72 -4.11
CA TRP A 121 9.39 -4.60 -3.25
C TRP A 121 8.23 -5.49 -3.71
N PHE A 122 8.31 -6.04 -4.92
CA PHE A 122 7.35 -7.02 -5.45
C PHE A 122 7.92 -8.45 -5.49
N GLN A 123 9.22 -8.62 -5.31
CA GLN A 123 9.84 -9.95 -5.33
C GLN A 123 9.68 -10.62 -3.97
N GLU A 124 8.51 -11.20 -3.74
CA GLU A 124 8.43 -12.35 -2.84
C GLU A 124 9.03 -13.56 -3.59
N HIS A 125 10.05 -14.18 -2.98
CA HIS A 125 10.88 -15.32 -3.44
C HIS A 125 12.21 -15.02 -4.16
N GLN A 126 13.22 -14.53 -3.43
CA GLN A 126 14.52 -15.24 -3.40
C GLN A 126 15.40 -14.78 -2.24
N GLN A 127 15.96 -15.79 -1.54
CA GLN A 127 17.00 -15.73 -0.50
C GLN A 127 16.53 -15.57 0.96
N ASN A 128 16.29 -16.72 1.58
CA ASN A 128 17.14 -17.09 2.72
C ASN A 128 17.37 -18.61 2.67
N PRO A 129 18.51 -19.14 2.19
CA PRO A 129 18.93 -20.47 2.61
C PRO A 129 19.23 -20.37 4.11
N ALA A 130 18.58 -21.22 4.88
CA ALA A 130 18.81 -21.37 6.31
C ALA A 130 20.33 -21.36 6.60
N ALA A 131 20.76 -20.53 7.55
CA ALA A 131 22.06 -20.65 8.16
C ALA A 131 22.17 -22.07 8.76
N ALA A 132 23.12 -22.84 8.23
CA ALA A 132 23.59 -24.10 8.77
C ALA A 132 24.46 -23.87 10.03
#